data_AF-A0A2H5WF74-F1
#
_entry.id   AF-A0A2H5WF74-F1
#
_cell.length_a   1.000
_cell.length_b   1.000
_cell.length_c   1.000
_cell.angle_alpha   90.00
_cell.angle_beta   90.00
_cell.angle_gamma   90.00
#
_symmetry.space_group_name_H-M   'P 1'
#
loop_
_entity.id
_entity.type
_entity.pdbx_description
1 polymer ?
#
loop_
_entity_poly.entity_id
_entity_poly.type
_entity_poly.pdbx_seq_one_letter_code
_entity_poly.pdbx_strand_id
1 'polypeptide(L)'
;MAAVESHRELRTIVPIGAELPLHAGSAAKAFLAFEPEPRRFLRRARDPERFARDVELVRARGWAASVGEREEGVGSVSAPVRGPDGRLAAVVSVSGPAARMGRGGGRRYAPAVLRAAREIEAALATA
;
A
#
# COMPACT_ATOMS: atom_id res chain seq x y z
N MET A 1 -3.48 2.62 -13.84
CA MET A 1 -2.37 2.82 -12.88
C MET A 1 -1.67 4.12 -13.23
N ALA A 2 -1.28 4.92 -12.24
CA ALA A 2 -0.47 6.12 -12.43
C ALA A 2 0.73 6.08 -11.48
N ALA A 3 1.85 6.70 -11.87
CA ALA A 3 3.06 6.74 -11.08
C ALA A 3 3.78 8.07 -11.29
N VAL A 4 4.43 8.56 -10.23
CA VAL A 4 5.34 9.71 -10.27
C VAL A 4 6.65 9.27 -9.66
N GLU A 5 7.74 9.42 -10.41
CA GLU A 5 9.07 9.02 -9.95
C GLU A 5 9.71 10.10 -9.07
N SER A 6 10.53 9.67 -8.12
CA SER A 6 11.37 10.60 -7.36
C SER A 6 12.51 11.12 -8.23
N HIS A 7 12.85 12.40 -8.12
CA HIS A 7 14.04 12.98 -8.76
C HIS A 7 15.38 12.57 -8.10
N ARG A 8 15.34 11.75 -7.04
CA ARG A 8 16.54 11.24 -6.37
C ARG A 8 17.20 10.15 -7.21
N GLU A 9 18.52 10.05 -7.14
CA GLU A 9 19.30 8.99 -7.81
C GLU A 9 18.88 7.60 -7.35
N LEU A 10 18.92 7.37 -6.04
CA LEU A 10 18.40 6.12 -5.46
C LEU A 10 16.88 6.23 -5.30
N ARG A 11 16.15 5.47 -6.11
CA ARG A 11 14.69 5.43 -6.12
C ARG A 11 14.19 4.03 -6.46
N THR A 12 12.96 3.76 -6.05
CA THR A 12 12.21 2.60 -6.53
C THR A 12 11.26 3.05 -7.63
N ILE A 13 11.21 2.29 -8.71
CA ILE A 13 10.32 2.53 -9.84
C ILE A 13 9.37 1.34 -9.91
N VAL A 14 8.08 1.62 -10.03
CA VAL A 14 7.07 0.61 -10.36
C VAL A 14 6.47 1.07 -11.68
N PRO A 15 6.81 0.41 -12.81
CA PRO A 15 6.29 0.79 -14.12
C PRO A 15 4.77 0.78 -14.15
N ILE A 16 4.19 1.69 -14.95
CA ILE A 16 2.76 1.63 -15.25
C ILE A 16 2.47 0.29 -15.95
N GLY A 17 1.45 -0.41 -15.47
CA GLY A 17 1.09 -1.74 -15.98
C GLY A 17 1.84 -2.90 -15.32
N ALA A 18 2.73 -2.64 -14.36
CA ALA A 18 3.38 -3.70 -13.61
C ALA A 18 2.39 -4.50 -12.77
N GLU A 19 2.47 -5.83 -12.85
CA GLU A 19 1.74 -6.73 -11.96
C GLU A 19 2.55 -6.99 -10.69
N LEU A 20 1.92 -6.76 -9.54
CA LEU A 20 2.57 -6.94 -8.24
C LEU A 20 1.91 -8.07 -7.45
N PRO A 21 2.69 -8.84 -6.67
CA PRO A 21 2.15 -9.93 -5.87
C PRO A 21 1.20 -9.41 -4.77
N LEU A 22 0.05 -10.06 -4.61
CA LEU A 22 -0.89 -9.77 -3.52
C LEU A 22 -0.48 -10.37 -2.17
N HIS A 23 0.63 -11.09 -2.08
CA HIS A 23 1.09 -11.72 -0.84
C HIS A 23 2.27 -10.98 -0.19
N ALA A 24 2.64 -9.79 -0.70
CA ALA A 24 3.76 -9.01 -0.19
C ALA A 24 3.58 -7.49 -0.42
N GLY A 25 3.99 -6.69 0.56
CA GLY A 25 4.05 -5.24 0.43
C GLY A 25 2.81 -4.49 0.95
N SER A 26 2.98 -3.20 1.19
CA SER A 26 1.92 -2.34 1.76
C SER A 26 0.70 -2.22 0.85
N ALA A 27 0.88 -2.18 -0.46
CA ALA A 27 -0.24 -2.05 -1.40
C ALA A 27 -1.12 -3.31 -1.39
N ALA A 28 -0.50 -4.49 -1.36
CA ALA A 28 -1.20 -5.76 -1.22
C ALA A 28 -2.00 -5.82 0.08
N LYS A 29 -1.39 -5.39 1.20
CA LYS A 29 -2.10 -5.32 2.49
C LYS A 29 -3.30 -4.39 2.44
N ALA A 30 -3.12 -3.20 1.86
CA ALA A 30 -4.19 -2.22 1.71
C ALA A 30 -5.32 -2.72 0.81
N PHE A 31 -5.00 -3.44 -0.26
CA PHE A 31 -5.97 -4.06 -1.15
C PHE A 31 -6.74 -5.20 -0.46
N LEU A 32 -6.01 -6.16 0.11
CA LEU A 32 -6.61 -7.35 0.74
C LEU A 32 -7.43 -7.03 2.00
N ALA A 33 -7.18 -5.88 2.61
CA ALA A 33 -8.02 -5.38 3.68
C ALA A 33 -9.46 -5.08 3.23
N PHE A 34 -9.77 -5.08 1.93
CA PHE A 34 -11.13 -4.90 1.40
C PHE A 34 -11.54 -5.99 0.42
N GLU A 35 -10.68 -6.98 0.18
CA GLU A 35 -11.01 -8.18 -0.59
C GLU A 35 -11.96 -9.08 0.21
N PRO A 36 -13.07 -9.59 -0.37
CA PRO A 36 -13.98 -10.50 0.33
C PRO A 36 -13.34 -11.83 0.72
N GLU A 37 -12.43 -12.36 -0.11
CA GLU A 37 -11.78 -13.66 0.10
C GLU A 37 -10.25 -13.58 0.15
N PRO A 38 -9.66 -12.88 1.13
CA PRO A 38 -8.21 -12.61 1.13
C PRO A 38 -7.40 -13.87 1.44
N ARG A 39 -8.01 -14.88 2.07
CA ARG A 39 -7.34 -16.09 2.60
C ARG A 39 -6.46 -16.80 1.58
N ARG A 40 -6.87 -16.86 0.30
CA ARG A 40 -6.06 -17.50 -0.75
C ARG A 40 -4.73 -16.78 -1.03
N PHE A 41 -4.67 -15.47 -0.79
CA PHE A 41 -3.47 -14.67 -0.97
C PHE A 41 -2.62 -14.63 0.30
N LEU A 42 -3.26 -14.52 1.47
CA LEU A 42 -2.58 -14.50 2.77
C LEU A 42 -1.69 -15.74 2.98
N ARG A 43 -2.19 -16.92 2.60
CA ARG A 43 -1.44 -18.19 2.71
C ARG A 43 -0.16 -18.26 1.86
N ARG A 44 -0.01 -17.38 0.87
CA ARG A 44 1.18 -17.30 0.01
C ARG A 44 2.24 -16.33 0.53
N ALA A 45 1.95 -15.59 1.59
CA ALA A 45 2.91 -14.66 2.18
C ALA A 45 4.05 -15.43 2.85
N ARG A 46 5.23 -14.80 2.94
CA ARG A 46 6.40 -15.37 3.63
C ARG A 46 6.11 -15.68 5.11
N ASP A 47 5.29 -14.83 5.74
CA ASP A 47 4.79 -14.97 7.11
C ASP A 47 3.27 -14.71 7.09
N PRO A 48 2.44 -15.75 6.85
CA PRO A 48 1.00 -15.62 6.70
C PRO A 48 0.32 -15.00 7.91
N GLU A 49 0.71 -15.37 9.13
CA GLU A 49 0.12 -14.89 10.36
C GLU A 49 0.39 -13.41 10.57
N ARG A 50 1.65 -12.97 10.39
CA ARG A 50 1.99 -11.54 10.47
C ARG A 50 1.31 -10.74 9.37
N PHE A 51 1.32 -11.25 8.14
CA PHE A 51 0.72 -10.54 7.01
C PHE A 51 -0.80 -10.41 7.16
N ALA A 52 -1.49 -11.44 7.67
CA ALA A 52 -2.91 -11.38 8.00
C ALA A 52 -3.21 -10.34 9.08
N ARG A 53 -2.44 -10.31 10.18
CA ARG A 53 -2.57 -9.27 11.21
C ARG A 53 -2.36 -7.86 10.64
N ASP A 54 -1.36 -7.69 9.78
CA ASP A 54 -1.10 -6.41 9.14
C ASP A 54 -2.25 -5.97 8.21
N VAL A 55 -2.88 -6.91 7.51
CA VAL A 55 -4.08 -6.69 6.69
C VAL A 55 -5.27 -6.25 7.54
N GLU A 56 -5.52 -6.93 8.66
CA GLU A 56 -6.59 -6.58 9.61
C GLU A 56 -6.38 -5.17 10.19
N LEU A 57 -5.14 -4.82 10.55
CA LEU A 57 -4.80 -3.50 11.07
C LEU A 57 -5.10 -2.37 10.08
N VAL A 58 -5.07 -2.61 8.77
CA VAL A 58 -5.43 -1.60 7.77
C VAL A 58 -6.86 -1.12 7.97
N ARG A 59 -7.80 -2.02 8.27
CA ARG A 59 -9.21 -1.64 8.48
C ARG A 59 -9.36 -0.68 9.67
N ALA A 60 -8.55 -0.88 10.72
CA ALA A 60 -8.58 -0.05 11.92
C ALA A 60 -7.89 1.32 11.74
N ARG A 61 -6.76 1.39 11.03
CA ARG A 61 -5.95 2.62 10.94
C ARG A 61 -5.98 3.33 9.58
N GLY A 62 -6.53 2.70 8.55
CA GLY A 62 -6.66 3.24 7.21
C GLY A 62 -5.39 3.20 6.35
N TRP A 63 -4.30 2.56 6.79
CA TRP A 63 -3.06 2.49 6.01
C TRP A 63 -2.24 1.24 6.33
N ALA A 64 -1.32 0.90 5.43
CA ALA A 64 -0.42 -0.24 5.52
C ALA A 64 1.03 0.18 5.31
N ALA A 65 1.95 -0.63 5.83
CA ALA A 65 3.37 -0.47 5.60
C ALA A 65 4.05 -1.82 5.36
N SER A 66 5.19 -1.77 4.68
CA SER A 66 6.07 -2.90 4.46
C SER A 66 7.51 -2.44 4.36
N VAL A 67 8.43 -3.29 4.80
CA VAL A 67 9.88 -3.12 4.65
C VAL A 67 10.47 -4.48 4.29
N GLY A 68 11.20 -4.57 3.18
CA GLY A 68 11.85 -5.81 2.75
C GLY A 68 10.90 -6.91 2.26
N GLU A 69 9.60 -6.65 2.14
CA GLU A 69 8.62 -7.71 1.85
C GLU A 69 8.57 -8.10 0.38
N ARG A 70 8.75 -7.13 -0.52
CA ARG A 70 8.80 -7.36 -1.97
C ARG A 70 10.22 -7.46 -2.50
N GLU A 71 11.07 -6.59 -2.00
CA GLU A 71 12.47 -6.47 -2.38
C GLU A 71 13.26 -6.06 -1.15
N GLU A 72 14.42 -6.67 -0.95
CA GLU A 72 15.27 -6.34 0.18
C GLU A 72 15.72 -4.87 0.09
N GLY A 73 15.75 -4.18 1.23
CA GLY A 73 16.13 -2.76 1.24
C GLY A 73 15.07 -1.81 0.65
N VAL A 74 13.86 -2.27 0.30
CA VAL A 74 12.74 -1.41 -0.15
C VAL A 74 11.66 -1.32 0.93
N GLY A 75 11.13 -0.11 1.15
CA GLY A 75 9.96 0.13 1.98
C GLY A 75 8.83 0.81 1.21
N SER A 76 7.60 0.64 1.69
CA SER A 76 6.44 1.33 1.14
C SER A 76 5.34 1.55 2.18
N VAL A 77 4.51 2.55 1.93
CA VAL A 77 3.34 2.91 2.74
C VAL A 77 2.18 3.16 1.79
N SER A 78 1.01 2.61 2.11
CA SER A 78 -0.16 2.63 1.24
C SER A 78 -1.43 2.92 2.00
N ALA A 79 -2.39 3.56 1.34
CA ALA A 79 -3.74 3.77 1.83
C ALA A 79 -4.78 3.31 0.77
N PRO A 80 -5.90 2.71 1.20
CA PRO A 80 -7.01 2.43 0.32
C PRO A 80 -7.68 3.73 -0.13
N VAL A 81 -8.21 3.74 -1.34
CA VAL A 81 -9.07 4.80 -1.89
C VAL A 81 -10.44 4.17 -2.13
N ARG A 82 -11.48 4.69 -1.49
CA ARG A 82 -12.85 4.17 -1.63
C ARG A 82 -13.67 4.98 -2.63
N GLY A 83 -14.49 4.29 -3.42
CA GLY A 83 -15.47 4.92 -4.29
C GLY A 83 -16.69 5.43 -3.50
N PRO A 84 -17.62 6.15 -4.17
CA PRO A 84 -18.85 6.64 -3.56
C PRO A 84 -19.76 5.54 -2.98
N ASP A 85 -19.65 4.32 -3.52
CA ASP A 85 -20.35 3.12 -3.02
C ASP A 85 -19.67 2.48 -1.80
N GLY A 86 -18.60 3.10 -1.30
CA GLY A 86 -17.79 2.61 -0.18
C GLY A 86 -16.88 1.43 -0.53
N ARG A 87 -16.87 0.94 -1.78
CA ARG A 87 -16.00 -0.15 -2.23
C ARG A 87 -14.60 0.39 -2.50
N LEU A 88 -13.61 -0.50 -2.45
CA LEU A 88 -12.24 -0.15 -2.79
C LEU A 88 -12.15 0.17 -4.30
N ALA A 89 -11.80 1.41 -4.63
CA ALA A 89 -11.60 1.86 -6.01
C ALA A 89 -10.12 1.78 -6.42
N ALA A 90 -9.21 2.10 -5.50
CA ALA A 90 -7.77 2.08 -5.77
C ALA A 90 -6.95 1.95 -4.48
N VAL A 91 -5.63 1.89 -4.63
CA VAL A 91 -4.66 2.02 -3.54
C VAL A 91 -3.60 3.04 -3.95
N VAL A 92 -3.39 4.06 -3.11
CA VAL A 92 -2.32 5.05 -3.29
C VAL A 92 -1.12 4.66 -2.44
N SER A 93 0.09 4.80 -2.98
CA SER A 93 1.31 4.35 -2.31
C SER A 93 2.47 5.30 -2.51
N VAL A 94 3.34 5.35 -1.50
CA VAL A 94 4.70 5.89 -1.62
C VAL A 94 5.69 4.77 -1.33
N SER A 95 6.78 4.71 -2.09
CA SER A 95 7.84 3.71 -1.91
C SER A 95 9.22 4.34 -2.03
N GLY A 96 10.22 3.65 -1.49
CA GLY A 96 11.61 4.07 -1.59
C GLY A 96 12.55 3.14 -0.83
N PRO A 97 13.86 3.45 -0.82
CA PRO A 97 14.85 2.74 -0.02
C PRO A 97 14.43 2.70 1.45
N ALA A 98 14.51 1.53 2.08
CA ALA A 98 14.13 1.28 3.46
C ALA A 98 14.85 2.22 4.45
N ALA A 99 16.12 2.52 4.18
CA ALA A 99 16.90 3.49 4.94
C ALA A 99 16.23 4.88 5.01
N ARG A 100 15.56 5.29 3.92
CA ARG A 100 14.74 6.50 3.91
C ARG A 100 13.38 6.21 4.51
N MET A 101 12.69 5.16 4.08
CA MET A 101 11.33 4.87 4.57
C MET A 101 11.24 4.72 6.10
N GLY A 102 12.38 4.45 6.76
CA GLY A 102 12.55 4.47 8.20
C GLY A 102 12.27 3.11 8.83
N ARG A 103 13.02 2.77 9.88
CA ARG A 103 12.90 1.48 10.59
C ARG A 103 11.48 1.20 11.11
N GLY A 104 10.68 2.24 11.38
CA GLY A 104 9.28 2.15 11.80
C GLY A 104 8.26 1.95 10.66
N GLY A 105 8.67 1.47 9.49
CA GLY A 105 7.76 1.15 8.38
C GLY A 105 7.05 2.38 7.82
N GLY A 106 7.73 3.51 7.70
CA GLY A 106 7.16 4.67 7.03
C GLY A 106 5.94 5.30 7.70
N ARG A 107 5.69 5.08 9.00
CA ARG A 107 4.67 5.83 9.77
C ARG A 107 4.67 7.34 9.48
N ARG A 108 5.86 7.92 9.27
CA ARG A 108 6.04 9.33 8.89
C ARG A 108 5.30 9.75 7.62
N TYR A 109 5.07 8.80 6.70
CA TYR A 109 4.37 9.01 5.43
C TYR A 109 2.88 8.67 5.48
N ALA A 110 2.41 8.03 6.57
CA ALA A 110 1.01 7.68 6.72
C ALA A 110 0.08 8.91 6.57
N PRO A 111 0.35 10.07 7.20
CA PRO A 111 -0.49 11.26 7.01
C PRO A 111 -0.55 11.73 5.56
N ALA A 112 0.55 11.63 4.82
CA ALA A 112 0.62 12.06 3.42
C ALA A 112 -0.19 11.13 2.50
N VAL A 113 -0.04 9.81 2.63
CA VAL A 113 -0.81 8.87 1.80
C VAL A 113 -2.30 8.88 2.14
N LEU A 114 -2.67 9.08 3.41
CA LEU A 114 -4.06 9.22 3.83
C LEU A 114 -4.69 10.50 3.25
N ARG A 115 -3.95 11.60 3.24
CA ARG A 115 -4.40 12.85 2.61
C ARG A 115 -4.62 12.65 1.11
N ALA A 116 -3.62 12.08 0.42
CA ALA A 116 -3.74 11.80 -1.01
C ALA A 116 -4.91 10.87 -1.32
N ALA A 117 -5.16 9.84 -0.48
CA ALA A 117 -6.32 8.98 -0.64
C ALA A 117 -7.62 9.79 -0.57
N ARG A 118 -7.79 10.63 0.45
CA ARG A 118 -8.99 11.48 0.61
C ARG A 118 -9.20 12.46 -0.54
N GLU A 119 -8.13 13.05 -1.07
CA GLU A 119 -8.18 13.94 -2.22
C GLU A 119 -8.68 13.19 -3.47
N ILE A 120 -8.20 11.96 -3.69
CA ILE A 120 -8.69 11.10 -4.78
C ILE A 120 -10.15 10.68 -4.54
N GLU A 121 -10.52 10.30 -3.32
CA GLU A 121 -11.90 9.94 -2.95
C GLU A 121 -12.87 11.10 -3.22
N ALA A 122 -12.48 12.34 -2.88
CA ALA A 122 -13.27 13.53 -3.16
C ALA A 122 -13.45 13.77 -4.66
N ALA A 123 -12.40 13.58 -5.46
CA ALA A 123 -12.46 13.72 -6.91
C ALA A 123 -13.33 12.63 -7.57
N LEU A 124 -13.34 11.41 -7.03
CA LEU A 124 -14.19 10.31 -7.51
C LEU A 124 -15.68 10.55 -7.18
N ALA A 125 -15.99 11.33 -6.13
CA ALA A 125 -17.36 11.65 -5.77
C ALA A 125 -18.02 12.71 -6.68
N THR A 126 -17.22 13.45 -7.45
CA THR A 126 -17.69 14.50 -8.37
C THR A 126 -17.63 14.08 -9.85
N ALA A 127 -17.20 12.85 -10.13
CA ALA A 127 -17.12 12.26 -11.46
C ALA A 127 -18.39 11.46 -11.77
#